data_AF-A0A6B2SM78-F1
#
_entry.id   AF-A0A6B2SM78-F1
#
_cell.length_a   1.000
_cell.length_b   1.000
_cell.length_c   1.000
_cell.angle_alpha   90.00
_cell.angle_beta   90.00
_cell.angle_gamma   90.00
#
_symmetry.space_group_name_H-M   'P 1'
#
loop_
_entity.id
_entity.type
_entity.pdbx_description
1 polymer ?
#
loop_
_entity_poly.entity_id
_entity_poly.type
_entity_poly.pdbx_seq_one_letter_code
_entity_poly.pdbx_strand_id
1 'polypeptide(L)'
;MPRRHYRVTATADAPLRAALRDLRTRLDVPEEFPADVLAEADRAAASPRLPEYDATDLPLFTVDPPSSVDLDQAMHLARRAGGGFRVSYAIADVAAYVTPGGPLDAEAHRRVTTLYFPDEKVPLHPTALSEGAASLLPGQTCPAVLWTIDLDGDGRAERTDVQRALVRSRAKLDYEGVQAAIDGGTAEEPVALLRDIGGLREQLEVERGGISLDVPEQEIVERDGTYELGFRAPLPADGWNAQISLLTGMAAADLMLASGAGVLRTLPTAPDGAVGRLRRTARALHIDWPHHMSYAQLVRSLDPRVSHHAAFLQECTTLLRGAGYTA
;
A
#
# COMPACT_ATOMS: atom_id res chain seq x y z
N MET A 1 2.43 8.03 7.10
CA MET A 1 3.29 7.73 8.27
C MET A 1 3.34 6.22 8.38
N PRO A 2 4.51 5.62 8.59
CA PRO A 2 4.59 4.22 8.97
C PRO A 2 3.71 4.02 10.20
N ARG A 3 2.75 3.11 10.12
CA ARG A 3 1.88 2.75 11.23
C ARG A 3 2.32 1.40 11.75
N ARG A 4 2.08 1.16 13.04
CA ARG A 4 2.24 -0.18 13.60
C ARG A 4 1.03 -1.00 13.12
N HIS A 5 1.30 -2.00 12.29
CA HIS A 5 0.27 -2.93 11.85
C HIS A 5 0.09 -3.99 12.94
N TYR A 6 -1.13 -4.08 13.46
CA TYR A 6 -1.54 -5.02 14.49
C TYR A 6 -2.67 -5.89 13.94
N ARG A 7 -2.64 -7.19 14.19
CA ARG A 7 -3.73 -8.12 13.84
C ARG A 7 -4.05 -9.03 15.03
N VAL A 8 -5.31 -9.28 15.35
CA VAL A 8 -5.74 -10.16 16.43
C VAL A 8 -6.38 -11.42 15.85
N THR A 9 -5.93 -12.61 16.29
CA THR A 9 -6.50 -13.90 15.85
C THR A 9 -7.53 -14.50 16.83
N ALA A 10 -7.88 -13.76 17.89
CA ALA A 10 -8.78 -14.17 18.96
C ALA A 10 -10.24 -14.39 18.52
N THR A 11 -10.99 -15.22 19.27
CA THR A 11 -12.44 -15.45 19.03
C THR A 11 -13.29 -14.22 19.35
N ALA A 12 -14.51 -14.14 18.79
CA ALA A 12 -15.42 -12.99 18.90
C ALA A 12 -15.73 -12.56 20.34
N ASP A 13 -15.83 -13.52 21.26
CA ASP A 13 -16.18 -13.32 22.68
C ASP A 13 -14.97 -13.14 23.59
N ALA A 14 -13.76 -13.09 23.04
CA ALA A 14 -12.55 -12.94 23.82
C ALA A 14 -12.50 -11.55 24.50
N PRO A 15 -12.02 -11.44 25.76
CA PRO A 15 -11.98 -10.18 26.52
C PRO A 15 -11.30 -9.02 25.77
N LEU A 16 -10.29 -9.32 24.96
CA LEU A 16 -9.59 -8.32 24.14
C LEU A 16 -10.51 -7.69 23.08
N ARG A 17 -11.37 -8.48 22.41
CA ARG A 17 -12.28 -7.94 21.39
C ARG A 17 -13.35 -7.05 22.01
N ALA A 18 -13.86 -7.41 23.19
CA ALA A 18 -14.78 -6.55 23.94
C ALA A 18 -14.13 -5.20 24.28
N ALA A 19 -12.89 -5.22 24.78
CA ALA A 19 -12.14 -3.99 25.08
C ALA A 19 -11.85 -3.14 23.82
N LEU A 20 -11.57 -3.77 22.68
CA LEU A 20 -11.37 -3.07 21.40
C LEU A 20 -12.67 -2.43 20.89
N ARG A 21 -13.82 -3.11 21.05
CA ARG A 21 -15.14 -2.53 20.77
C ARG A 21 -15.42 -1.30 21.64
N ASP A 22 -15.24 -1.42 22.95
CA ASP A 22 -15.44 -0.30 23.88
C ASP A 22 -14.52 0.90 23.56
N LEU A 23 -13.30 0.63 23.09
CA LEU A 23 -12.40 1.68 22.63
C LEU A 23 -12.94 2.38 21.37
N ARG A 24 -13.47 1.63 20.39
CA ARG A 24 -14.05 2.21 19.17
C ARG A 24 -15.27 3.08 19.48
N THR A 25 -16.15 2.62 20.35
CA THR A 25 -17.31 3.40 20.81
C THR A 25 -16.87 4.70 21.49
N ARG A 26 -15.87 4.66 22.38
CA ARG A 26 -15.35 5.89 23.04
C ARG A 26 -14.63 6.87 22.11
N LEU A 27 -14.16 6.39 20.96
CA LEU A 27 -13.50 7.21 19.94
C LEU A 27 -14.49 7.69 18.87
N ASP A 28 -15.80 7.44 19.06
CA ASP A 28 -16.87 7.80 18.11
C ASP A 28 -16.59 7.31 16.69
N VAL A 29 -16.02 6.10 16.57
CA VAL A 29 -15.72 5.49 15.28
C VAL A 29 -17.05 5.15 14.56
N PRO A 30 -17.26 5.61 13.32
CA PRO A 30 -18.51 5.34 12.60
C PRO A 30 -18.68 3.84 12.29
N GLU A 31 -19.67 3.20 12.91
CA GLU A 31 -19.92 1.76 12.71
C GLU A 31 -20.71 1.50 11.42
N GLU A 32 -21.90 2.09 11.29
CA GLU A 32 -22.82 1.82 10.18
C GLU A 32 -22.84 2.93 9.12
N PHE A 33 -23.16 2.54 7.89
CA PHE A 33 -23.46 3.49 6.81
C PHE A 33 -24.93 3.91 6.89
N PRO A 34 -25.24 5.20 6.71
CA PRO A 34 -26.61 5.67 6.55
C PRO A 34 -27.35 4.95 5.40
N ALA A 35 -28.67 4.80 5.53
CA ALA A 35 -29.48 4.02 4.58
C ALA A 35 -29.49 4.62 3.16
N ASP A 36 -29.44 5.94 3.03
CA ASP A 36 -29.32 6.64 1.75
C ASP A 36 -27.95 6.42 1.08
N VAL A 37 -26.87 6.35 1.86
CA VAL A 37 -25.52 5.99 1.40
C VAL A 37 -25.50 4.55 0.86
N LEU A 38 -26.08 3.60 1.59
CA LEU A 38 -26.20 2.21 1.15
C LEU A 38 -27.02 2.09 -0.14
N ALA A 39 -28.16 2.77 -0.22
CA ALA A 39 -29.00 2.78 -1.41
C ALA A 39 -28.34 3.45 -2.63
N GLU A 40 -27.45 4.44 -2.43
CA GLU A 40 -26.62 4.98 -3.51
C GLU A 40 -25.52 3.99 -3.93
N ALA A 41 -24.85 3.34 -2.96
CA ALA A 41 -23.82 2.35 -3.24
C ALA A 41 -24.34 1.19 -4.10
N ASP A 42 -25.50 0.63 -3.76
CA ASP A 42 -26.09 -0.47 -4.52
C ASP A 42 -26.43 -0.06 -5.96
N ARG A 43 -26.96 1.16 -6.16
CA ARG A 43 -27.23 1.70 -7.49
C ARG A 43 -25.95 1.95 -8.29
N ALA A 44 -24.93 2.52 -7.64
CA ALA A 44 -23.64 2.79 -8.27
C ALA A 44 -22.90 1.50 -8.64
N ALA A 45 -22.98 0.47 -7.80
CA ALA A 45 -22.44 -0.86 -8.07
C ALA A 45 -23.10 -1.51 -9.29
N ALA A 46 -24.42 -1.35 -9.44
CA ALA A 46 -25.17 -1.91 -10.57
C ALA A 46 -24.99 -1.14 -11.88
N SER A 47 -24.69 0.16 -11.83
CA SER A 47 -24.57 1.01 -13.01
C SER A 47 -23.46 2.07 -12.84
N PRO A 48 -22.19 1.65 -12.85
CA PRO A 48 -21.07 2.58 -12.78
C PRO A 48 -20.91 3.36 -14.09
N ARG A 49 -20.22 4.50 -14.02
CA ARG A 49 -19.79 5.23 -15.22
C ARG A 49 -18.62 4.48 -15.87
N LEU A 50 -18.86 3.90 -17.04
CA LEU A 50 -17.85 3.13 -17.75
C LEU A 50 -17.01 4.02 -18.68
N PRO A 51 -15.68 3.86 -18.72
CA PRO A 51 -14.84 4.50 -19.74
C PRO A 51 -14.99 3.81 -21.11
N GLU A 52 -14.64 4.53 -22.17
CA GLU A 52 -14.71 4.02 -23.54
C GLU A 52 -13.57 3.08 -23.91
N TYR A 53 -12.37 3.29 -23.34
CA TYR A 53 -11.20 2.50 -23.66
C TYR A 53 -11.24 1.12 -22.99
N ASP A 54 -11.15 0.06 -23.78
CA ASP A 54 -11.11 -1.32 -23.31
C ASP A 54 -9.66 -1.84 -23.28
N ALA A 55 -9.18 -2.18 -22.09
CA ALA A 55 -7.88 -2.79 -21.83
C ALA A 55 -8.04 -4.14 -21.12
N THR A 56 -9.19 -4.81 -21.25
CA THR A 56 -9.47 -6.10 -20.59
C THR A 56 -8.59 -7.24 -21.09
N ASP A 57 -7.96 -7.10 -22.26
CA ASP A 57 -6.97 -8.05 -22.80
C ASP A 57 -5.59 -7.93 -22.14
N LEU A 58 -5.32 -6.85 -21.39
CA LEU A 58 -4.06 -6.69 -20.65
C LEU A 58 -4.06 -7.64 -19.44
N PRO A 59 -3.13 -8.61 -19.34
CA PRO A 59 -3.18 -9.65 -18.31
C PRO A 59 -2.63 -9.14 -16.97
N LEU A 60 -3.36 -8.22 -16.35
CA LEU A 60 -3.07 -7.65 -15.05
C LEU A 60 -3.15 -8.70 -13.95
N PHE A 61 -2.37 -8.53 -12.89
CA PHE A 61 -2.45 -9.29 -11.65
C PHE A 61 -2.36 -8.37 -10.44
N THR A 62 -2.90 -8.79 -9.30
CA THR A 62 -2.73 -8.11 -8.01
C THR A 62 -1.78 -8.90 -7.11
N VAL A 63 -1.17 -8.24 -6.13
CA VAL A 63 -0.34 -8.89 -5.10
C VAL A 63 -0.78 -8.35 -3.74
N ASP A 64 -1.50 -9.17 -2.98
CA ASP A 64 -2.19 -8.76 -1.76
C ASP A 64 -2.21 -9.89 -0.73
N PRO A 65 -2.37 -9.57 0.57
CA PRO A 65 -2.60 -10.60 1.58
C PRO A 65 -3.74 -11.55 1.19
N PRO A 66 -3.66 -12.86 1.51
CA PRO A 66 -4.68 -13.84 1.11
C PRO A 66 -6.11 -13.45 1.45
N SER A 67 -6.33 -12.83 2.62
CA SER A 67 -7.64 -12.42 3.12
C SER A 67 -8.18 -11.09 2.55
N SER A 68 -7.39 -10.35 1.77
CA SER A 68 -7.85 -9.07 1.20
C SER A 68 -8.89 -9.28 0.11
N VAL A 69 -9.90 -8.41 0.09
CA VAL A 69 -10.99 -8.40 -0.89
C VAL A 69 -11.19 -7.02 -1.52
N ASP A 70 -10.61 -5.99 -0.91
CA ASP A 70 -10.48 -4.60 -1.33
C ASP A 70 -9.20 -4.41 -2.14
N LEU A 71 -9.21 -4.87 -3.39
CA LEU A 71 -8.04 -4.84 -4.27
C LEU A 71 -8.06 -3.55 -5.09
N ASP A 72 -7.35 -2.54 -4.62
CA ASP A 72 -7.36 -1.20 -5.22
C ASP A 72 -6.46 -1.07 -6.45
N GLN A 73 -5.52 -1.99 -6.63
CA GLN A 73 -4.45 -1.88 -7.61
C GLN A 73 -4.07 -3.21 -8.26
N ALA A 74 -3.81 -3.17 -9.56
CA ALA A 74 -3.34 -4.29 -10.36
C ALA A 74 -2.24 -3.85 -11.31
N MET A 75 -1.33 -4.74 -11.67
CA MET A 75 -0.20 -4.41 -12.52
C MET A 75 0.06 -5.46 -13.60
N HIS A 76 0.73 -5.04 -14.66
CA HIS A 76 1.33 -5.91 -15.65
C HIS A 76 2.70 -5.31 -16.03
N LEU A 77 3.73 -6.14 -16.02
CA LEU A 77 5.11 -5.74 -16.24
C LEU A 77 5.61 -6.43 -17.51
N ALA A 78 6.27 -5.70 -18.41
CA ALA A 78 6.80 -6.25 -19.64
C ALA A 78 8.14 -5.62 -20.01
N ARG A 79 8.99 -6.36 -20.74
CA ARG A 79 10.16 -5.79 -21.40
C ARG A 79 9.74 -5.04 -22.66
N ARG A 80 10.47 -3.99 -23.02
CA ARG A 80 10.24 -3.23 -24.26
C ARG A 80 11.22 -3.69 -25.35
N ALA A 81 10.78 -3.68 -26.61
CA ALA A 81 11.57 -4.13 -27.76
C ALA A 81 12.87 -3.31 -28.00
N GLY A 82 12.96 -2.10 -27.45
CA GLY A 82 14.15 -1.23 -27.50
C GLY A 82 15.02 -1.26 -26.24
N GLY A 83 14.73 -2.16 -25.30
CA GLY A 83 15.34 -2.16 -23.96
C GLY A 83 14.46 -1.44 -22.92
N GLY A 84 14.76 -1.68 -21.64
CA GLY A 84 13.96 -1.20 -20.53
C GLY A 84 12.63 -1.95 -20.37
N PHE A 85 11.68 -1.30 -19.70
CA PHE A 85 10.46 -1.95 -19.20
C PHE A 85 9.22 -1.09 -19.42
N ARG A 86 8.05 -1.73 -19.48
CA ARG A 86 6.75 -1.08 -19.41
C ARG A 86 6.01 -1.57 -18.18
N VAL A 87 5.59 -0.62 -17.35
CA VAL A 87 4.70 -0.84 -16.22
C VAL A 87 3.32 -0.37 -16.61
N SER A 88 2.37 -1.30 -16.72
CA SER A 88 0.95 -0.98 -16.78
C SER A 88 0.37 -1.14 -15.38
N TYR A 89 -0.17 -0.07 -14.80
CA TYR A 89 -0.65 -0.04 -13.42
C TYR A 89 -2.08 0.49 -13.38
N ALA A 90 -3.04 -0.37 -13.04
CA ALA A 90 -4.44 -0.02 -12.92
C ALA A 90 -4.76 0.29 -11.46
N ILE A 91 -5.40 1.43 -11.22
CA ILE A 91 -5.98 1.82 -9.92
C ILE A 91 -7.49 1.82 -10.08
N ALA A 92 -8.22 1.22 -9.14
CA ALA A 92 -9.69 1.21 -9.14
C ALA A 92 -10.25 2.65 -9.29
N ASP A 93 -11.12 2.88 -10.29
CA ASP A 93 -11.69 4.20 -10.52
C ASP A 93 -12.91 4.43 -9.61
N VAL A 94 -12.67 4.77 -8.35
CA VAL A 94 -13.75 5.08 -7.39
C VAL A 94 -14.65 6.22 -7.89
N ALA A 95 -14.09 7.14 -8.69
CA ALA A 95 -14.86 8.23 -9.30
C ALA A 95 -15.81 7.74 -10.41
N ALA A 96 -15.79 6.47 -10.80
CA ALA A 96 -16.84 5.86 -11.62
C ALA A 96 -18.13 5.58 -10.81
N TYR A 97 -18.01 5.44 -9.49
CA TYR A 97 -19.10 5.04 -8.59
C TYR A 97 -19.60 6.22 -7.72
N VAL A 98 -18.70 7.08 -7.27
CA VAL A 98 -19.02 8.17 -6.33
C VAL A 98 -19.33 9.45 -7.11
N THR A 99 -20.51 10.03 -6.89
CA THR A 99 -20.91 11.29 -7.54
C THR A 99 -20.64 12.47 -6.59
N PRO A 100 -19.87 13.50 -7.01
CA PRO A 100 -19.61 14.67 -6.17
C PRO A 100 -20.90 15.33 -5.67
N GLY A 101 -20.94 15.66 -4.37
CA GLY A 101 -22.11 16.23 -3.71
C GLY A 101 -23.22 15.25 -3.35
N GLY A 102 -23.07 13.96 -3.66
CA GLY A 102 -24.02 12.90 -3.27
C GLY A 102 -23.79 12.36 -1.85
N PRO A 103 -24.72 11.54 -1.32
CA PRO A 103 -24.56 10.86 -0.03
C PRO A 103 -23.23 10.10 0.15
N LEU A 104 -22.80 9.34 -0.86
CA LEU A 104 -21.52 8.61 -0.83
C LEU A 104 -20.32 9.55 -0.69
N ASP A 105 -20.32 10.66 -1.42
CA ASP A 105 -19.25 11.66 -1.38
C ASP A 105 -19.19 12.35 0.00
N ALA A 106 -20.33 12.75 0.54
CA ALA A 106 -20.42 13.35 1.87
C ALA A 106 -19.95 12.38 2.97
N GLU A 107 -20.34 11.11 2.90
CA GLU A 107 -19.92 10.10 3.86
C GLU A 107 -18.43 9.74 3.74
N ALA A 108 -17.89 9.69 2.52
CA ALA A 108 -16.47 9.51 2.29
C ALA A 108 -15.65 10.66 2.90
N HIS A 109 -16.12 11.91 2.76
CA HIS A 109 -15.51 13.07 3.43
C HIS A 109 -15.60 12.99 4.96
N ARG A 110 -16.70 12.48 5.51
CA ARG A 110 -16.87 12.28 6.96
C ARG A 110 -15.90 11.21 7.51
N ARG A 111 -15.73 10.12 6.77
CA ARG A 111 -14.87 8.98 7.15
C ARG A 111 -13.38 9.22 6.88
N VAL A 112 -13.06 9.95 5.80
CA VAL A 112 -11.71 10.31 5.32
C VAL A 112 -10.85 9.14 4.84
N THR A 113 -10.80 8.06 5.60
CA THR A 113 -9.98 6.87 5.34
C THR A 113 -10.63 5.62 5.92
N THR A 114 -10.31 4.46 5.36
CA THR A 114 -10.54 3.18 6.06
C THR A 114 -9.70 3.16 7.33
N LEU A 115 -10.30 2.77 8.45
CA LEU A 115 -9.63 2.56 9.73
C LEU A 115 -9.40 1.06 9.93
N TYR A 116 -8.15 0.66 10.03
CA TYR A 116 -7.76 -0.73 10.29
C TYR A 116 -7.47 -0.88 11.80
N PHE A 117 -8.38 -1.55 12.50
CA PHE A 117 -8.19 -1.96 13.89
C PHE A 117 -7.60 -3.37 13.95
N PRO A 118 -7.05 -3.79 15.10
CA PRO A 118 -6.45 -5.11 15.20
C PRO A 118 -7.44 -6.26 14.95
N ASP A 119 -8.72 -6.07 15.25
CA ASP A 119 -9.77 -7.09 15.19
C ASP A 119 -10.75 -6.95 14.02
N GLU A 120 -10.87 -5.75 13.43
CA GLU A 120 -11.74 -5.45 12.29
C GLU A 120 -11.29 -4.20 11.52
N LYS A 121 -11.90 -3.97 10.34
CA LYS A 121 -11.73 -2.72 9.58
C LYS A 121 -13.05 -1.97 9.50
N VAL A 122 -12.97 -0.65 9.57
CA VAL A 122 -14.10 0.27 9.34
C VAL A 122 -13.86 0.95 7.99
N PRO A 123 -14.58 0.55 6.93
CA PRO A 123 -14.24 0.95 5.57
C PRO A 123 -14.65 2.40 5.26
N LEU A 124 -13.91 3.02 4.35
CA LEU A 124 -14.22 4.34 3.79
C LEU A 124 -15.51 4.32 2.96
N HIS A 125 -15.71 3.26 2.17
CA HIS A 125 -16.86 3.07 1.30
C HIS A 125 -17.64 1.81 1.72
N PRO A 126 -18.94 1.70 1.40
CA PRO A 126 -19.69 0.47 1.61
C PRO A 126 -19.05 -0.73 0.90
N THR A 127 -19.12 -1.91 1.50
CA THR A 127 -18.46 -3.13 1.00
C THR A 127 -18.96 -3.56 -0.38
N ALA A 128 -20.22 -3.25 -0.73
CA ALA A 128 -20.76 -3.43 -2.08
C ALA A 128 -19.90 -2.76 -3.17
N LEU A 129 -19.20 -1.66 -2.82
CA LEU A 129 -18.23 -1.00 -3.68
C LEU A 129 -16.80 -1.49 -3.40
N SER A 130 -16.30 -1.27 -2.18
CA SER A 130 -14.86 -1.45 -1.88
C SER A 130 -14.39 -2.90 -1.94
N GLU A 131 -15.25 -3.86 -1.61
CA GLU A 131 -14.93 -5.30 -1.63
C GLU A 131 -15.63 -6.03 -2.78
N GLY A 132 -16.36 -5.27 -3.61
CA GLY A 132 -17.20 -5.78 -4.68
C GLY A 132 -16.94 -5.03 -5.97
N ALA A 133 -17.87 -4.16 -6.35
CA ALA A 133 -17.95 -3.62 -7.71
C ALA A 133 -16.71 -2.82 -8.15
N ALA A 134 -16.00 -2.14 -7.24
CA ALA A 134 -14.81 -1.36 -7.55
C ALA A 134 -13.49 -2.14 -7.34
N SER A 135 -13.54 -3.26 -6.61
CA SER A 135 -12.36 -4.09 -6.34
C SER A 135 -11.90 -4.80 -7.61
N LEU A 136 -10.59 -4.81 -7.88
CA LEU A 136 -9.98 -5.44 -9.05
C LEU A 136 -9.86 -6.96 -8.89
N LEU A 137 -10.96 -7.61 -8.48
CA LEU A 137 -11.07 -9.05 -8.28
C LEU A 137 -10.80 -9.81 -9.60
N PRO A 138 -10.18 -11.01 -9.52
CA PRO A 138 -9.90 -11.81 -10.71
C PRO A 138 -11.16 -12.12 -11.53
N GLY A 139 -11.08 -11.92 -12.84
CA GLY A 139 -12.16 -12.18 -13.79
C GLY A 139 -13.24 -11.09 -13.85
N GLN A 140 -13.27 -10.13 -12.92
CA GLN A 140 -14.23 -9.04 -12.92
C GLN A 140 -13.76 -7.91 -13.85
N THR A 141 -14.67 -7.40 -14.69
CA THR A 141 -14.39 -6.21 -15.50
C THR A 141 -14.73 -4.96 -14.71
N CYS A 142 -13.74 -4.09 -14.50
CA CYS A 142 -13.87 -2.90 -13.66
C CYS A 142 -13.38 -1.64 -14.39
N PRO A 143 -13.98 -0.47 -14.17
CA PRO A 143 -13.37 0.81 -14.53
C PRO A 143 -12.13 1.07 -13.66
N ALA A 144 -11.04 1.47 -14.29
CA ALA A 144 -9.79 1.80 -13.64
C ALA A 144 -9.14 3.03 -14.26
N VAL A 145 -8.32 3.72 -13.47
CA VAL A 145 -7.32 4.67 -13.98
C VAL A 145 -6.06 3.87 -14.32
N LEU A 146 -5.83 3.67 -15.60
CA LEU A 146 -4.72 2.89 -16.13
C LEU A 146 -3.52 3.81 -16.43
N TRP A 147 -2.43 3.58 -15.72
CA TRP A 147 -1.14 4.20 -15.93
C TRP A 147 -0.28 3.31 -16.82
N THR A 148 0.36 3.89 -17.83
CA THR A 148 1.40 3.24 -18.62
C THR A 148 2.69 4.01 -18.48
N ILE A 149 3.69 3.39 -17.85
CA ILE A 149 4.98 4.02 -17.55
C ILE A 149 6.09 3.23 -18.24
N ASP A 150 6.74 3.87 -19.21
CA ASP A 150 7.92 3.33 -19.86
C ASP A 150 9.16 3.70 -19.04
N LEU A 151 9.98 2.69 -18.76
CA LEU A 151 11.23 2.79 -18.05
C LEU A 151 12.41 2.49 -18.97
N ASP A 152 13.55 3.13 -18.72
CA ASP A 152 14.84 2.77 -19.30
C ASP A 152 15.42 1.48 -18.66
N GLY A 153 16.63 1.10 -19.07
CA GLY A 153 17.34 -0.07 -18.53
C GLY A 153 17.73 0.04 -17.05
N ASP A 154 17.80 1.26 -16.51
CA ASP A 154 18.12 1.55 -15.11
C ASP A 154 16.84 1.75 -14.27
N GLY A 155 15.66 1.55 -14.86
CA GLY A 155 14.38 1.70 -14.19
C GLY A 155 13.93 3.15 -14.01
N ARG A 156 14.55 4.14 -14.66
CA ARG A 156 14.10 5.55 -14.64
C ARG A 156 12.93 5.74 -15.60
N ALA A 157 11.97 6.58 -15.22
CA ALA A 157 10.80 6.83 -16.06
C ALA A 157 11.17 7.72 -17.25
N GLU A 158 10.83 7.27 -18.46
CA GLU A 158 11.03 8.00 -19.72
C GLU A 158 9.73 8.64 -20.22
N ARG A 159 8.61 7.93 -20.05
CA ARG A 159 7.29 8.38 -20.49
C ARG A 159 6.22 7.87 -19.55
N THR A 160 5.26 8.73 -19.26
CA THR A 160 4.05 8.41 -18.50
C THR A 160 2.83 8.77 -19.33
N ASP A 161 1.89 7.84 -19.41
CA ASP A 161 0.53 8.06 -19.92
C ASP A 161 -0.47 7.62 -18.85
N VAL A 162 -1.60 8.30 -18.76
CA VAL A 162 -2.68 7.95 -17.84
C VAL A 162 -4.03 8.19 -18.51
N GLN A 163 -4.90 7.20 -18.44
CA GLN A 163 -6.26 7.28 -18.98
C GLN A 163 -7.21 6.38 -18.20
N ARG A 164 -8.52 6.63 -18.32
CA ARG A 164 -9.52 5.70 -17.77
C ARG A 164 -9.73 4.54 -18.74
N ALA A 165 -9.83 3.33 -18.23
CA ALA A 165 -9.95 2.10 -19.00
C ALA A 165 -10.86 1.08 -18.31
N LEU A 166 -11.51 0.21 -19.08
CA LEU A 166 -12.03 -1.06 -18.58
C LEU A 166 -10.88 -2.04 -18.47
N VAL A 167 -10.73 -2.68 -17.32
CA VAL A 167 -9.68 -3.67 -17.07
C VAL A 167 -10.26 -4.95 -16.50
N ARG A 168 -9.53 -6.05 -16.63
CA ARG A 168 -9.88 -7.34 -16.01
C ARG A 168 -8.63 -7.98 -15.43
N SER A 169 -8.54 -8.00 -14.10
CA SER A 169 -7.45 -8.72 -13.44
C SER A 169 -7.56 -10.21 -13.73
N ARG A 170 -6.45 -10.85 -14.10
CA ARG A 170 -6.39 -12.30 -14.36
C ARG A 170 -6.28 -13.09 -13.07
N ALA A 171 -5.53 -12.58 -12.09
CA ALA A 171 -5.18 -13.31 -10.89
C ALA A 171 -4.94 -12.38 -9.69
N LYS A 172 -5.28 -12.89 -8.50
CA LYS A 172 -4.86 -12.34 -7.22
C LYS A 172 -3.76 -13.24 -6.70
N LEU A 173 -2.56 -12.69 -6.56
CA LEU A 173 -1.41 -13.39 -6.02
C LEU A 173 -1.19 -12.95 -4.57
N ASP A 174 -0.50 -13.78 -3.79
CA ASP A 174 -0.04 -13.44 -2.45
C ASP A 174 1.49 -13.32 -2.42
N TYR A 175 2.00 -12.54 -1.46
CA TYR A 175 3.43 -12.23 -1.36
C TYR A 175 4.31 -13.47 -1.16
N GLU A 176 3.86 -14.46 -0.39
CA GLU A 176 4.63 -15.68 -0.15
C GLU A 176 4.76 -16.51 -1.43
N GLY A 177 3.65 -16.68 -2.16
CA GLY A 177 3.62 -17.37 -3.45
C GLY A 177 4.45 -16.66 -4.52
N VAL A 178 4.36 -15.33 -4.61
CA VAL A 178 5.18 -14.52 -5.52
C VAL A 178 6.66 -14.67 -5.21
N GLN A 179 7.06 -14.52 -3.95
CA GLN A 179 8.45 -14.65 -3.52
C GLN A 179 9.00 -16.05 -3.85
N ALA A 180 8.26 -17.10 -3.50
CA ALA A 180 8.65 -18.48 -3.76
C ALA A 180 8.79 -18.79 -5.26
N ALA A 181 7.87 -18.30 -6.09
CA ALA A 181 7.92 -18.50 -7.54
C ALA A 181 9.11 -17.78 -8.18
N ILE A 182 9.43 -16.56 -7.71
CA ILE A 182 10.60 -15.80 -8.18
C ILE A 182 11.89 -16.50 -7.76
N ASP A 183 12.01 -16.90 -6.49
CA ASP A 183 13.22 -17.55 -5.97
C ASP A 183 13.44 -18.94 -6.59
N GLY A 184 12.36 -19.65 -6.89
CA GLY A 184 12.38 -20.95 -7.57
C GLY A 184 12.55 -20.87 -9.10
N GLY A 185 12.51 -19.68 -9.70
CA GLY A 185 12.59 -19.50 -11.15
C GLY A 185 11.39 -20.05 -11.93
N THR A 186 10.23 -20.16 -11.27
CA THR A 186 8.97 -20.67 -11.85
C THR A 186 7.94 -19.58 -12.12
N ALA A 187 8.20 -18.35 -11.70
CA ALA A 187 7.35 -17.20 -11.96
C ALA A 187 7.21 -16.93 -13.48
N GLU A 188 6.00 -16.63 -13.94
CA GLU A 188 5.77 -16.09 -15.27
C GLU A 188 6.51 -14.75 -15.44
N GLU A 189 6.91 -14.40 -16.67
CA GLU A 189 7.74 -13.22 -16.93
C GLU A 189 7.21 -11.93 -16.27
N PRO A 190 5.92 -11.56 -16.37
CA PRO A 190 5.42 -10.34 -15.71
C PRO A 190 5.60 -10.33 -14.20
N VAL A 191 5.54 -11.49 -13.55
CA VAL A 191 5.76 -11.63 -12.10
C VAL A 191 7.24 -11.63 -11.77
N ALA A 192 8.07 -12.32 -12.58
CA ALA A 192 9.52 -12.32 -12.42
C ALA A 192 10.13 -10.91 -12.55
N LEU A 193 9.58 -10.10 -13.47
CA LEU A 193 9.97 -8.71 -13.67
C LEU A 193 9.74 -7.80 -12.46
N LEU A 194 8.92 -8.23 -11.48
CA LEU A 194 8.74 -7.50 -10.23
C LEU A 194 10.07 -7.34 -9.50
N ARG A 195 10.90 -8.39 -9.46
CA ARG A 195 12.25 -8.36 -8.86
C ARG A 195 13.18 -7.44 -9.64
N ASP A 196 13.19 -7.55 -10.96
CA ASP A 196 14.08 -6.76 -11.83
C ASP A 196 13.78 -5.27 -11.70
N ILE A 197 12.52 -4.89 -11.90
CA ILE A 197 12.09 -3.48 -11.84
C ILE A 197 12.19 -2.98 -10.40
N GLY A 198 11.68 -3.74 -9.42
CA GLY A 198 11.74 -3.38 -8.00
C GLY A 198 13.17 -3.10 -7.53
N GLY A 199 14.12 -3.99 -7.85
CA GLY A 199 15.52 -3.83 -7.48
C GLY A 199 16.18 -2.59 -8.11
N LEU A 200 15.89 -2.29 -9.38
CA LEU A 200 16.34 -1.05 -10.03
C LEU A 200 15.74 0.20 -9.33
N ARG A 201 14.45 0.14 -8.98
CA ARG A 201 13.79 1.25 -8.29
C ARG A 201 14.31 1.47 -6.87
N GLU A 202 14.68 0.41 -6.15
CA GLU A 202 15.38 0.48 -4.85
C GLU A 202 16.75 1.14 -4.98
N GLN A 203 17.52 0.82 -6.03
CA GLN A 203 18.80 1.49 -6.31
C GLN A 203 18.59 2.99 -6.54
N LEU A 204 17.58 3.37 -7.33
CA LEU A 204 17.23 4.77 -7.53
C LEU A 204 16.73 5.45 -6.25
N GLU A 205 16.06 4.73 -5.34
CA GLU A 205 15.72 5.25 -4.01
C GLU A 205 17.00 5.59 -3.22
N VAL A 206 18.00 4.71 -3.24
CA VAL A 206 19.30 4.94 -2.59
C VAL A 206 19.99 6.17 -3.17
N GLU A 207 20.05 6.30 -4.49
CA GLU A 207 20.64 7.47 -5.18
C GLU A 207 19.99 8.79 -4.75
N ARG A 208 18.67 8.77 -4.56
CA ARG A 208 17.88 9.93 -4.13
C ARG A 208 17.93 10.18 -2.62
N GLY A 209 18.59 9.31 -1.85
CA GLY A 209 18.64 9.39 -0.39
C GLY A 209 17.32 9.04 0.31
N GLY A 210 16.40 8.35 -0.40
CA GLY A 210 15.16 7.85 0.18
C GLY A 210 15.42 6.79 1.26
N ILE A 211 14.39 6.45 2.02
CA ILE A 211 14.48 5.48 3.12
C ILE A 211 13.17 4.71 3.20
N SER A 212 13.25 3.40 2.97
CA SER A 212 12.20 2.45 3.31
C SER A 212 12.50 1.80 4.67
N LEU A 213 11.46 1.61 5.48
CA LEU A 213 11.56 0.98 6.80
C LEU A 213 10.83 -0.37 6.77
N ASP A 214 11.58 -1.46 6.83
CA ASP A 214 11.03 -2.81 6.87
C ASP A 214 10.60 -3.16 8.30
N VAL A 215 9.63 -2.43 8.84
CA VAL A 215 9.13 -2.67 10.19
C VAL A 215 8.34 -3.98 10.20
N PRO A 216 8.68 -4.97 11.06
CA PRO A 216 7.87 -6.18 11.17
C PRO A 216 6.45 -5.86 11.59
N GLU A 217 5.49 -6.50 10.92
CA GLU A 217 4.10 -6.49 11.33
C GLU A 217 3.94 -7.27 12.63
N GLN A 218 3.00 -6.83 13.48
CA GLN A 218 2.75 -7.47 14.77
C GLN A 218 1.42 -8.22 14.72
N GLU A 219 1.46 -9.49 15.07
CA GLU A 219 0.27 -10.32 15.22
C GLU A 219 0.06 -10.65 16.70
N ILE A 220 -1.14 -10.43 17.20
CA ILE A 220 -1.58 -10.75 18.56
C ILE A 220 -2.32 -12.09 18.45
N VAL A 221 -1.69 -13.15 18.93
CA VAL A 221 -2.18 -14.52 18.84
C VAL A 221 -2.75 -14.95 20.18
N GLU A 222 -4.00 -15.39 20.19
CA GLU A 222 -4.61 -16.00 21.39
C GLU A 222 -4.18 -17.48 21.49
N ARG A 223 -3.64 -17.87 22.65
CA ARG A 223 -3.29 -19.26 22.99
C ARG A 223 -3.65 -19.56 24.44
N ASP A 224 -4.49 -20.58 24.64
CA ASP A 224 -4.90 -21.08 25.95
C ASP A 224 -5.38 -19.97 26.92
N GLY A 225 -6.14 -18.99 26.41
CA GLY A 225 -6.64 -17.85 27.20
C GLY A 225 -5.60 -16.77 27.51
N THR A 226 -4.39 -16.86 26.92
CA THR A 226 -3.34 -15.83 26.96
C THR A 226 -3.08 -15.25 25.57
N TYR A 227 -2.38 -14.12 25.50
CA TYR A 227 -2.02 -13.47 24.24
C TYR A 227 -0.51 -13.43 24.06
N GLU A 228 -0.04 -13.84 22.88
CA GLU A 228 1.36 -13.79 22.46
C GLU A 228 1.52 -12.82 21.29
N LEU A 229 2.71 -12.22 21.13
CA LEU A 229 3.06 -11.41 19.97
C LEU A 229 3.87 -12.24 18.96
N GLY A 230 3.28 -12.47 17.79
CA GLY A 230 3.98 -12.87 16.58
C GLY A 230 4.50 -11.65 15.82
N PHE A 231 5.58 -11.84 15.06
CA PHE A 231 6.13 -10.81 14.19
C PHE A 231 6.35 -11.39 12.79
N ARG A 232 5.81 -10.72 11.77
CA ARG A 232 6.03 -11.06 10.36
C ARG A 232 6.96 -10.03 9.76
N ALA A 233 8.16 -10.46 9.38
CA ALA A 233 9.05 -9.62 8.59
C ALA A 233 8.52 -9.53 7.14
N PRO A 234 8.55 -8.35 6.51
CA PRO A 234 8.26 -8.22 5.09
C PRO A 234 9.19 -9.09 4.24
N LEU A 235 8.69 -9.61 3.12
CA LEU A 235 9.52 -10.29 2.11
C LEU A 235 10.08 -9.25 1.13
N PRO A 236 11.16 -9.57 0.38
CA PRO A 236 11.64 -8.70 -0.69
C PRO A 236 10.54 -8.31 -1.70
N ALA A 237 9.63 -9.24 -2.02
CA ALA A 237 8.48 -8.96 -2.88
C ALA A 237 7.55 -7.84 -2.36
N ASP A 238 7.41 -7.66 -1.04
CA ASP A 238 6.67 -6.54 -0.44
C ASP A 238 7.32 -5.21 -0.86
N GLY A 239 8.65 -5.11 -0.76
CA GLY A 239 9.42 -3.93 -1.15
C GLY A 239 9.37 -3.65 -2.66
N TRP A 240 9.54 -4.69 -3.48
CA TRP A 240 9.46 -4.55 -4.94
C TRP A 240 8.08 -4.06 -5.41
N ASN A 241 7.00 -4.61 -4.86
CA ASN A 241 5.64 -4.13 -5.14
C ASN A 241 5.45 -2.66 -4.70
N ALA A 242 5.92 -2.30 -3.50
CA ALA A 242 5.85 -0.94 -3.01
C ALA A 242 6.58 0.05 -3.94
N GLN A 243 7.70 -0.34 -4.56
CA GLN A 243 8.39 0.51 -5.53
C GLN A 243 7.60 0.75 -6.82
N ILE A 244 6.77 -0.20 -7.27
CA ILE A 244 5.87 0.01 -8.41
C ILE A 244 4.78 1.03 -8.06
N SER A 245 4.20 0.92 -6.85
CA SER A 245 3.24 1.91 -6.35
C SER A 245 3.88 3.29 -6.21
N LEU A 246 5.10 3.37 -5.67
CA LEU A 246 5.86 4.61 -5.52
C LEU A 246 6.20 5.24 -6.87
N LEU A 247 6.62 4.44 -7.86
CA LEU A 247 6.84 4.91 -9.23
C LEU A 247 5.59 5.60 -9.79
N THR A 248 4.43 4.97 -9.64
CA THR A 248 3.15 5.53 -10.11
C THR A 248 2.78 6.80 -9.35
N GLY A 249 2.97 6.82 -8.03
CA GLY A 249 2.75 8.01 -7.21
C GLY A 249 3.67 9.19 -7.57
N MET A 250 4.94 8.92 -7.87
CA MET A 250 5.89 9.94 -8.36
C MET A 250 5.45 10.49 -9.72
N ALA A 251 5.05 9.61 -10.64
CA ALA A 251 4.57 10.03 -11.96
C ALA A 251 3.29 10.90 -11.86
N ALA A 252 2.38 10.56 -10.94
CA ALA A 252 1.20 11.37 -10.65
C ALA A 252 1.58 12.75 -10.09
N ALA A 253 2.54 12.80 -9.16
CA ALA A 253 3.03 14.05 -8.59
C ALA A 253 3.68 14.95 -9.66
N ASP A 254 4.49 14.37 -10.56
CA ASP A 254 5.12 15.10 -11.66
C ASP A 254 4.08 15.72 -12.62
N LEU A 255 3.00 14.99 -12.95
CA LEU A 255 1.90 15.53 -13.74
C LEU A 255 1.15 16.67 -13.04
N MET A 256 0.87 16.54 -11.74
CA MET A 256 0.23 17.58 -10.94
C MET A 256 1.09 18.85 -10.87
N LEU A 257 2.40 18.68 -10.65
CA LEU A 257 3.36 19.78 -10.60
C LEU A 257 3.48 20.48 -11.96
N ALA A 258 3.58 19.72 -13.06
CA ALA A 258 3.68 20.28 -14.41
C ALA A 258 2.42 21.01 -14.85
N SER A 259 1.23 20.53 -14.45
CA SER A 259 -0.04 21.19 -14.75
C SER A 259 -0.37 22.35 -13.82
N GLY A 260 0.26 22.43 -12.65
CA GLY A 260 -0.06 23.40 -11.60
C GLY A 260 -1.40 23.13 -10.91
N ALA A 261 -1.91 21.90 -11.00
CA ALA A 261 -3.17 21.49 -10.41
C ALA A 261 -3.04 20.10 -9.77
N GLY A 262 -3.27 20.00 -8.46
CA GLY A 262 -3.27 18.73 -7.77
C GLY A 262 -3.21 18.87 -6.25
N VAL A 263 -3.12 17.73 -5.58
CA VAL A 263 -2.94 17.66 -4.13
C VAL A 263 -1.75 16.75 -3.85
N LEU A 264 -0.67 17.35 -3.35
CA LEU A 264 0.59 16.68 -3.09
C LEU A 264 0.71 16.36 -1.61
N ARG A 265 1.06 15.12 -1.30
CA ARG A 265 1.44 14.75 0.06
C ARG A 265 2.90 15.15 0.31
N THR A 266 3.14 15.99 1.32
CA THR A 266 4.48 16.46 1.67
C THR A 266 4.89 15.94 3.04
N LEU A 267 6.19 15.75 3.24
CA LEU A 267 6.79 15.37 4.52
C LEU A 267 7.83 16.43 4.89
N PRO A 268 7.66 17.15 6.00
CA PRO A 268 8.67 18.12 6.45
C PRO A 268 9.98 17.42 6.82
N THR A 269 11.07 18.18 6.83
CA THR A 269 12.36 17.70 7.34
C THR A 269 12.22 17.25 8.80
N ALA A 270 12.93 16.19 9.16
CA ALA A 270 12.94 15.69 10.52
C ALA A 270 13.41 16.78 11.50
N PRO A 271 12.82 16.89 12.72
CA PRO A 271 13.22 17.88 13.71
C PRO A 271 14.70 17.77 14.10
N ASP A 272 15.28 18.90 14.48
CA ASP A 272 16.65 18.95 15.00
C ASP A 272 16.85 17.97 16.18
N GLY A 273 18.00 17.29 16.18
CA GLY A 273 18.35 16.34 17.24
C GLY A 273 17.60 14.99 17.19
N ALA A 274 16.66 14.78 16.27
CA ALA A 274 15.93 13.52 16.16
C ALA A 274 16.84 12.33 15.81
N VAL A 275 17.84 12.53 14.94
CA VAL A 275 18.89 11.54 14.67
C VAL A 275 19.76 11.29 15.91
N GLY A 276 20.05 12.33 16.70
CA GLY A 276 20.79 12.21 17.96
C GLY A 276 20.06 11.34 18.99
N ARG A 277 18.72 11.41 19.04
CA ARG A 277 17.89 10.49 19.84
C ARG A 277 18.04 9.05 19.36
N LEU A 278 17.90 8.80 18.05
CA LEU A 278 18.05 7.46 17.51
C LEU A 278 19.45 6.89 17.76
N ARG A 279 20.53 7.68 17.68
CA ARG A 279 21.88 7.21 18.01
C ARG A 279 22.00 6.69 19.45
N ARG A 280 21.30 7.32 20.41
CA ARG A 280 21.23 6.82 21.80
C ARG A 280 20.45 5.51 21.88
N THR A 281 19.33 5.41 21.16
CA THR A 281 18.53 4.17 21.09
C THR A 281 19.32 3.03 20.46
N ALA A 282 20.06 3.27 19.37
CA ALA A 282 20.93 2.28 18.74
C ALA A 282 21.96 1.73 19.72
N ARG A 283 22.64 2.61 20.47
CA ARG A 283 23.59 2.21 21.51
C ARG A 283 22.94 1.36 22.61
N ALA A 284 21.74 1.72 23.05
CA ALA A 284 21.00 0.98 24.07
C ALA A 284 20.52 -0.40 23.57
N LEU A 285 20.25 -0.52 22.27
CA LEU A 285 19.85 -1.77 21.60
C LEU A 285 21.04 -2.56 21.03
N HIS A 286 22.27 -2.15 21.35
CA HIS A 286 23.51 -2.80 20.87
C HIS A 286 23.65 -2.84 19.34
N ILE A 287 23.12 -1.83 18.64
CA ILE A 287 23.27 -1.65 17.20
C ILE A 287 24.52 -0.80 16.93
N ASP A 288 25.45 -1.34 16.15
CA ASP A 288 26.62 -0.58 15.71
C ASP A 288 26.19 0.48 14.69
N TRP A 289 26.38 1.75 15.05
CA TRP A 289 26.11 2.87 14.17
C TRP A 289 27.32 3.81 14.13
N PRO A 290 28.31 3.51 13.27
CA PRO A 290 29.49 4.35 13.12
C PRO A 290 29.15 5.79 12.75
N HIS A 291 29.99 6.74 13.15
CA HIS A 291 29.76 8.17 12.86
C HIS A 291 29.75 8.49 11.36
N HIS A 292 30.49 7.73 10.55
CA HIS A 292 30.56 7.89 9.10
C HIS A 292 29.39 7.24 8.35
N MET A 293 28.62 6.38 9.02
CA MET A 293 27.46 5.72 8.43
C MET A 293 26.24 6.63 8.54
N SER A 294 25.62 6.94 7.40
CA SER A 294 24.38 7.72 7.36
C SER A 294 23.21 6.94 7.99
N TYR A 295 22.16 7.66 8.40
CA TYR A 295 20.93 7.04 8.90
C TYR A 295 20.31 6.08 7.87
N ALA A 296 20.28 6.49 6.61
CA ALA A 296 19.73 5.70 5.51
C ALA A 296 20.53 4.40 5.26
N GLN A 297 21.86 4.44 5.41
CA GLN A 297 22.71 3.24 5.31
C GLN A 297 22.51 2.31 6.51
N LEU A 298 22.42 2.86 7.73
CA LEU A 298 22.16 2.03 8.90
C LEU A 298 20.83 1.29 8.75
N VAL A 299 19.74 2.00 8.45
CA VAL A 299 18.40 1.40 8.35
C VAL A 299 18.39 0.21 7.39
N ARG A 300 19.02 0.33 6.22
CA ARG A 300 19.10 -0.75 5.22
C ARG A 300 19.93 -1.95 5.66
N SER A 301 20.85 -1.76 6.61
CA SER A 301 21.65 -2.87 7.15
C SER A 301 20.92 -3.69 8.21
N LEU A 302 19.74 -3.23 8.66
CA LEU A 302 19.00 -3.88 9.73
C LEU A 302 18.16 -5.03 9.18
N ASP A 303 18.31 -6.18 9.83
CA ASP A 303 17.47 -7.36 9.58
C ASP A 303 16.23 -7.34 10.47
N PRO A 304 15.01 -7.19 9.93
CA PRO A 304 13.76 -7.18 10.70
C PRO A 304 13.47 -8.46 11.49
N ARG A 305 14.15 -9.56 11.20
CA ARG A 305 14.00 -10.85 11.91
C ARG A 305 14.81 -10.89 13.20
N VAL A 306 15.73 -9.94 13.39
CA VAL A 306 16.54 -9.81 14.61
C VAL A 306 15.83 -8.87 15.59
N SER A 307 15.52 -9.33 16.80
CA SER A 307 14.62 -8.61 17.71
C SER A 307 15.03 -7.18 18.04
N HIS A 308 16.33 -6.91 18.25
CA HIS A 308 16.81 -5.57 18.57
C HIS A 308 16.84 -4.65 17.34
N HIS A 309 17.04 -5.19 16.14
CA HIS A 309 16.87 -4.47 14.87
C HIS A 309 15.41 -4.09 14.65
N ALA A 310 14.48 -5.03 14.84
CA ALA A 310 13.04 -4.79 14.77
C ALA A 310 12.59 -3.68 15.73
N ALA A 311 13.06 -3.72 16.98
CA ALA A 311 12.79 -2.67 17.96
C ALA A 311 13.31 -1.30 17.50
N PHE A 312 14.51 -1.26 16.91
CA PHE A 312 15.06 -0.01 16.40
C PHE A 312 14.36 0.52 15.15
N LEU A 313 13.99 -0.35 14.20
CA LEU A 313 13.18 0.00 13.03
C LEU A 313 11.83 0.60 13.44
N GLN A 314 11.24 0.09 14.52
CA GLN A 314 10.02 0.66 15.10
C GLN A 314 10.25 2.10 15.61
N GLU A 315 11.38 2.38 16.25
CA GLU A 315 11.73 3.72 16.71
C GLU A 315 12.05 4.67 15.54
N CYS A 316 12.59 4.15 14.44
CA CYS A 316 12.87 4.91 13.21
C CYS A 316 11.62 5.53 12.60
N THR A 317 10.44 4.93 12.80
CA THR A 317 9.15 5.49 12.34
C THR A 317 8.86 6.89 12.90
N THR A 318 9.49 7.26 14.03
CA THR A 318 9.35 8.59 14.65
C THR A 318 9.95 9.71 13.82
N LEU A 319 10.82 9.41 12.85
CA LEU A 319 11.39 10.40 11.93
C LEU A 319 10.50 10.70 10.72
N LEU A 320 9.53 9.81 10.42
CA LEU A 320 8.65 9.94 9.26
C LEU A 320 7.28 10.53 9.64
N ARG A 321 7.29 11.42 10.63
CA ARG A 321 6.10 12.05 11.21
C ARG A 321 5.88 13.45 10.65
N GLY A 322 4.62 13.91 10.69
CA GLY A 322 4.25 15.27 10.26
C GLY A 322 3.90 15.40 8.78
N ALA A 323 3.66 14.29 8.09
CA ALA A 323 3.20 14.35 6.70
C ALA A 323 1.86 15.09 6.59
N GLY A 324 1.75 15.99 5.62
CA GLY A 324 0.56 16.78 5.32
C GLY A 324 0.22 16.76 3.83
N TYR A 325 -0.71 17.62 3.44
CA TYR A 325 -1.11 17.81 2.04
C TYR A 325 -0.93 19.28 1.67
N THR A 326 -0.47 19.54 0.45
CA THR A 326 -0.32 20.86 -0.17
C THR A 326 -1.10 20.84 -1.48
N ALA A 327 -1.97 21.82 -1.68
CA ALA A 327 -2.80 21.98 -2.88
C ALA A 327 -2.40 23.26 -3.62
#